data_AF-A0A5C4PW20-F1
#
_entry.id   AF-A0A5C4PW20-F1
#
_cell.length_a   1.000
_cell.length_b   1.000
_cell.length_c   1.000
_cell.angle_alpha   90.00
_cell.angle_beta   90.00
_cell.angle_gamma   90.00
#
_symmetry.space_group_name_H-M   'P 1'
#
loop_
_entity.id
_entity.type
_entity.pdbx_description
1 polymer ?
#
loop_
_entity_poly.entity_id
_entity_poly.type
_entity_poly.pdbx_seq_one_letter_code
_entity_poly.pdbx_strand_id
1 'polypeptide(L)'
;MKKYIVLFGLFFSQIVAASSTLDQIRQLEAHKNSNAPAKTGEINRQAQTKKVRNYIHLSNGKQMDISDWQIVHFMSSTCSYCRQFNPVLKNITDTIKMPVFTYSFDGIGDDDFPNAIPVNKAILDAFFAELPQATPTDFLVNVNTLETLPLSQGALSYESFLQRLDEVFVIIDNMRNEGILKR
;
A
#
# COMPACT_ATOMS: atom_id res chain seq x y z
N MET A 1 -48.18 -30.36 -58.98
CA MET A 1 -47.48 -29.79 -60.15
C MET A 1 -47.00 -28.38 -59.82
N LYS A 2 -45.68 -28.19 -59.65
CA LYS A 2 -44.85 -27.10 -60.22
C LYS A 2 -43.50 -27.09 -59.51
N LYS A 3 -42.46 -27.42 -60.28
CA LYS A 3 -41.03 -27.25 -59.98
C LYS A 3 -40.62 -25.85 -60.41
N TYR A 4 -39.90 -25.09 -59.58
CA TYR A 4 -38.95 -24.04 -59.99
C TYR A 4 -37.89 -23.93 -58.88
N ILE A 5 -36.72 -24.53 -59.08
CA ILE A 5 -35.48 -23.94 -59.65
C ILE A 5 -34.78 -23.03 -58.62
N VAL A 6 -33.62 -23.56 -58.19
CA VAL A 6 -32.57 -22.97 -57.36
C VAL A 6 -32.03 -21.69 -58.01
N LEU A 7 -31.88 -20.62 -57.23
CA LEU A 7 -30.90 -19.58 -57.53
C LEU A 7 -30.10 -19.25 -56.26
N PHE A 8 -28.79 -19.44 -56.41
CA PHE A 8 -27.74 -19.31 -55.42
C PHE A 8 -27.39 -17.82 -55.27
N GLY A 9 -27.53 -17.26 -54.06
CA GLY A 9 -27.21 -15.87 -53.76
C GLY A 9 -26.38 -15.75 -52.49
N LEU A 10 -25.05 -15.67 -52.67
CA LEU A 10 -24.06 -15.37 -51.64
C LEU A 10 -24.32 -13.99 -51.01
N PHE A 11 -24.75 -13.97 -49.74
CA PHE A 11 -24.70 -12.77 -48.91
C PHE A 11 -23.38 -12.76 -48.13
N PHE A 12 -22.49 -11.87 -48.54
CA PHE A 12 -21.19 -11.62 -47.90
C PHE A 12 -21.40 -11.06 -46.48
N SER A 13 -20.90 -11.78 -45.49
CA SER A 13 -20.76 -11.33 -44.11
C SER A 13 -19.74 -10.19 -44.03
N GLN A 14 -20.15 -9.02 -43.54
CA GLN A 14 -19.25 -7.94 -43.17
C GLN A 14 -18.80 -8.17 -41.72
N ILE A 15 -17.62 -8.76 -41.55
CA ILE A 15 -16.93 -8.82 -40.26
C ILE A 15 -16.28 -7.45 -40.04
N VAL A 16 -16.80 -6.68 -39.09
CA VAL A 16 -16.12 -5.48 -38.58
C VAL A 16 -14.94 -5.97 -37.73
N ALA A 17 -13.72 -5.86 -38.26
CA ALA A 17 -12.52 -6.14 -37.49
C ALA A 17 -12.40 -5.10 -36.37
N ALA A 18 -12.44 -5.56 -35.11
CA ALA A 18 -12.13 -4.74 -33.95
C ALA A 18 -10.66 -4.29 -34.06
N SER A 19 -10.44 -2.98 -34.15
CA SER A 19 -9.12 -2.39 -33.91
C SER A 19 -8.68 -2.79 -32.52
N SER A 20 -7.65 -3.64 -32.43
CA SER A 20 -7.17 -4.16 -31.16
C SER A 20 -6.51 -3.02 -30.37
N THR A 21 -6.85 -2.89 -29.09
CA THR A 21 -6.20 -1.95 -28.14
C THR A 21 -4.68 -2.17 -28.06
N LEU A 22 -4.23 -3.36 -28.43
CA LEU A 22 -2.82 -3.75 -28.57
C LEU A 22 -2.07 -2.91 -29.63
N ASP A 23 -2.71 -2.54 -30.73
CA ASP A 23 -2.03 -1.77 -31.79
C ASP A 23 -1.83 -0.30 -31.39
N GLN A 24 -2.77 0.26 -30.62
CA GLN A 24 -2.65 1.60 -30.05
C GLN A 24 -1.52 1.67 -29.02
N ILE A 25 -1.32 0.61 -28.23
CA ILE A 25 -0.20 0.51 -27.28
C ILE A 25 1.14 0.44 -28.04
N ARG A 26 1.24 -0.38 -29.09
CA ARG A 26 2.45 -0.47 -29.92
C ARG A 26 2.82 0.85 -30.59
N GLN A 27 1.84 1.61 -31.08
CA GLN A 27 2.12 2.93 -31.67
C GLN A 27 2.62 3.91 -30.61
N LEU A 28 2.03 3.93 -29.42
CA LEU A 28 2.51 4.78 -28.31
C LEU A 28 3.91 4.40 -27.84
N GLU A 29 4.27 3.11 -27.86
CA GLU A 29 5.62 2.62 -27.57
C GLU A 29 6.63 3.04 -28.64
N ALA A 30 6.26 2.98 -29.92
CA ALA A 30 7.14 3.37 -31.03
C ALA A 30 7.53 4.86 -30.97
N HIS A 31 6.63 5.73 -30.52
CA HIS A 31 6.88 7.16 -30.38
C HIS A 31 7.74 7.52 -29.16
N LYS A 32 7.93 6.62 -28.20
CA LYS A 32 8.73 6.88 -26.98
C LYS A 32 10.25 6.84 -27.25
N ASN A 33 10.70 6.23 -28.34
CA ASN A 33 12.12 5.91 -28.59
C ASN A 33 12.83 6.83 -29.61
N SER A 34 12.25 7.98 -29.99
CA SER A 34 12.84 8.81 -31.06
C SER A 34 13.87 9.86 -30.60
N ASN A 35 14.14 10.04 -29.30
CA ASN A 35 15.03 11.11 -28.80
C ASN A 35 16.13 10.64 -27.81
N ALA A 36 16.91 9.60 -28.13
CA ALA A 36 18.18 9.35 -27.43
C ALA A 36 19.19 8.59 -28.33
N PRO A 37 20.46 9.03 -28.42
CA PRO A 37 21.46 8.34 -29.23
C PRO A 37 21.91 7.04 -28.57
N ALA A 38 21.95 5.99 -29.37
CA ALA A 38 22.35 4.64 -28.99
C ALA A 38 23.80 4.59 -28.46
N LYS A 39 23.98 4.11 -27.24
CA LYS A 39 25.19 3.41 -26.81
C LYS A 39 24.81 2.13 -26.09
N THR A 40 25.45 1.07 -26.55
CA THR A 40 25.41 -0.33 -26.15
C THR A 40 25.21 -0.53 -24.64
N GLY A 41 24.12 -1.21 -24.31
CA GLY A 41 23.88 -1.79 -23.00
C GLY A 41 22.78 -2.81 -23.16
N GLU A 42 23.10 -4.09 -22.99
CA GLU A 42 22.11 -5.15 -22.84
C GLU A 42 21.06 -4.67 -21.83
N ILE A 43 19.81 -4.52 -22.27
CA ILE A 43 18.72 -4.21 -21.34
C ILE A 43 18.48 -5.49 -20.55
N ASN A 44 19.20 -5.58 -19.44
CA ASN A 44 18.98 -6.56 -18.40
C ASN A 44 17.52 -6.39 -17.95
N ARG A 45 16.67 -7.32 -18.36
CA ARG A 45 15.25 -7.43 -17.99
C ARG A 45 15.11 -7.93 -16.53
N GLN A 46 16.02 -7.50 -15.66
CA GLN A 46 16.10 -7.82 -14.25
C GLN A 46 16.47 -6.56 -13.46
N ALA A 47 15.52 -5.66 -13.32
CA ALA A 47 15.52 -4.71 -12.20
C ALA A 47 14.13 -4.66 -11.58
N GLN A 48 13.53 -5.83 -11.36
CA GLN A 48 12.58 -5.99 -10.29
C GLN A 48 13.44 -5.98 -9.02
N THR A 49 13.65 -4.80 -8.46
CA THR A 49 14.49 -4.61 -7.27
C THR A 49 14.00 -5.55 -6.19
N LYS A 50 14.78 -6.59 -5.87
CA LYS A 50 14.49 -7.55 -4.81
C LYS A 50 14.21 -6.76 -3.52
N LYS A 51 12.97 -6.84 -3.00
CA LYS A 51 12.57 -6.14 -1.78
C LYS A 51 13.52 -6.53 -0.65
N VAL A 52 14.19 -5.56 -0.05
CA VAL A 52 15.11 -5.78 1.08
C VAL A 52 14.28 -6.24 2.28
N ARG A 53 14.67 -7.38 2.86
CA ARG A 53 14.01 -7.95 4.04
C ARG A 53 14.47 -7.22 5.31
N ASN A 54 13.55 -6.98 6.23
CA ASN A 54 13.75 -6.22 7.46
C ASN A 54 13.20 -7.05 8.61
N TYR A 55 14.07 -7.44 9.54
CA TYR A 55 13.73 -8.35 10.62
C TYR A 55 13.87 -7.65 11.97
N ILE A 56 12.92 -7.92 12.86
CA ILE A 56 12.97 -7.52 14.27
C ILE A 56 12.95 -8.76 15.17
N HIS A 57 13.41 -8.59 16.40
CA HIS A 57 13.30 -9.58 17.46
C HIS A 57 12.09 -9.25 18.34
N LEU A 58 11.24 -10.24 18.55
CA LEU A 58 10.08 -10.14 19.43
C LEU A 58 10.43 -10.59 20.86
N SER A 59 9.65 -10.16 21.84
CA SER A 59 9.79 -10.51 23.26
C SER A 59 9.68 -12.02 23.52
N ASN A 60 8.99 -12.76 22.65
CA ASN A 60 8.87 -14.21 22.72
C ASN A 60 10.10 -14.96 22.14
N GLY A 61 11.15 -14.25 21.74
CA GLY A 61 12.39 -14.80 21.21
C GLY A 61 12.37 -15.12 19.72
N LYS A 62 11.23 -14.97 19.02
CA LYS A 62 11.14 -15.18 17.57
C LYS A 62 11.69 -13.97 16.81
N GLN A 63 12.15 -14.23 15.58
CA GLN A 63 12.41 -13.18 14.60
C GLN A 63 11.20 -13.05 13.67
N MET A 64 10.82 -11.81 13.38
CA MET A 64 9.71 -11.51 12.48
C MET A 64 10.16 -10.61 11.35
N ASP A 65 9.75 -10.96 10.13
CA ASP A 65 9.93 -10.10 8.98
C ASP A 65 8.82 -9.05 8.91
N ILE A 66 9.21 -7.79 8.93
CA ILE A 66 8.32 -6.63 8.93
C ILE A 66 8.37 -5.86 7.61
N SER A 67 9.07 -6.34 6.58
CA SER A 67 9.21 -5.61 5.31
C SER A 67 7.89 -5.31 4.61
N ASP A 68 6.87 -6.13 4.85
CA ASP A 68 5.55 -6.00 4.26
C ASP A 68 4.59 -5.16 5.12
N TRP A 69 5.08 -4.58 6.22
CA TRP A 69 4.29 -3.79 7.15
C TRP A 69 4.69 -2.32 7.14
N GLN A 70 3.70 -1.46 7.38
CA GLN A 70 3.89 -0.03 7.63
C GLN A 70 2.94 0.44 8.71
N ILE A 71 3.26 1.58 9.33
CA ILE A 71 2.35 2.26 10.26
C ILE A 71 1.54 3.27 9.45
N VAL A 72 0.22 3.26 9.63
CA VAL A 72 -0.66 4.34 9.19
C VAL A 72 -0.94 5.22 10.40
N HIS A 73 -0.46 6.46 10.37
CA HIS A 73 -0.54 7.42 11.46
C HIS A 73 -1.59 8.49 11.15
N PHE A 74 -2.53 8.72 12.05
CA PHE A 74 -3.56 9.75 11.95
C PHE A 74 -3.29 10.87 12.94
N MET A 75 -3.21 12.11 12.45
CA MET A 75 -2.89 13.29 13.27
C MET A 75 -3.69 14.54 12.88
N SER A 76 -3.44 15.64 13.59
CA SER A 76 -3.82 17.01 13.21
C SER A 76 -2.70 17.94 13.67
N SER A 77 -2.41 18.99 12.91
CA SER A 77 -1.39 19.99 13.29
C SER A 77 -1.72 20.74 14.59
N THR A 78 -3.01 20.89 14.92
CA THR A 78 -3.47 21.58 16.14
C THR A 78 -3.40 20.71 17.41
N CYS A 79 -3.26 19.39 17.25
CA CYS A 79 -3.28 18.39 18.32
C CYS A 79 -2.03 18.45 19.22
N SER A 80 -2.20 18.73 20.51
CA SER A 80 -1.10 18.80 21.48
C SER A 80 -0.45 17.44 21.79
N TYR A 81 -1.23 16.36 21.76
CA TYR A 81 -0.72 15.00 21.95
C TYR A 81 0.11 14.52 20.75
N CYS A 82 -0.24 14.96 19.55
CA CYS A 82 0.49 14.65 18.32
C CYS A 82 1.88 15.28 18.38
N ARG A 83 1.99 16.56 18.77
CA ARG A 83 3.29 17.22 18.99
C ARG A 83 4.18 16.52 20.02
N GLN A 84 3.59 15.84 21.02
CA GLN A 84 4.36 15.09 22.02
C GLN A 84 4.82 13.73 21.48
N PHE A 85 3.97 13.07 20.69
CA PHE A 85 4.17 11.69 20.27
C PHE A 85 4.93 11.54 18.95
N ASN A 86 4.79 12.48 18.03
CA ASN A 86 5.36 12.38 16.69
C ASN A 86 6.89 12.22 16.68
N PRO A 87 7.67 12.93 17.52
CA PRO A 87 9.11 12.69 17.63
C PRO A 87 9.43 11.27 18.13
N VAL A 88 8.59 10.71 19.02
CA VAL A 88 8.75 9.36 19.56
C VAL A 88 8.48 8.32 18.46
N LEU A 89 7.35 8.45 17.77
CA LEU A 89 6.99 7.58 16.65
C LEU A 89 8.08 7.60 15.57
N LYS A 90 8.53 8.80 15.19
CA LYS A 90 9.59 8.98 14.20
C LYS A 90 10.89 8.31 14.63
N ASN A 91 11.32 8.51 15.86
CA ASN A 91 12.56 7.91 16.39
C ASN A 91 12.53 6.37 16.30
N ILE A 92 11.42 5.77 16.76
CA ILE A 92 11.25 4.30 16.76
C ILE A 92 11.24 3.79 15.32
N THR A 93 10.42 4.37 14.46
CA THR A 93 10.23 3.91 13.08
C THR A 93 11.48 4.09 12.22
N ASP A 94 12.23 5.18 12.41
CA ASP A 94 13.55 5.37 11.79
C ASP A 94 14.57 4.34 12.27
N THR A 95 14.50 3.92 13.53
CA THR A 95 15.40 2.90 14.11
C THR A 95 15.13 1.53 13.50
N ILE A 96 13.85 1.10 13.49
CA ILE A 96 13.47 -0.22 12.97
C ILE A 96 13.22 -0.23 11.45
N LYS A 97 13.46 0.89 10.76
CA LYS A 97 13.24 1.06 9.30
C LYS A 97 11.82 0.70 8.86
N MET A 98 10.83 1.11 9.65
CA MET A 98 9.42 0.91 9.36
C MET A 98 8.83 2.15 8.68
N PRO A 99 8.22 2.02 7.50
CA PRO A 99 7.55 3.14 6.86
C PRO A 99 6.38 3.66 7.69
N VAL A 100 6.16 4.97 7.65
CA VAL A 100 4.98 5.63 8.22
C VAL A 100 4.25 6.34 7.10
N PHE A 101 2.96 6.04 6.94
CA PHE A 101 2.05 6.74 6.06
C PHE A 101 1.14 7.64 6.91
N THR A 102 1.24 8.95 6.74
CA THR A 102 0.56 9.90 7.61
C THR A 102 -0.68 10.51 6.95
N TYR A 103 -1.81 10.38 7.63
CA TYR A 103 -3.04 11.11 7.36
C TYR A 103 -3.22 12.26 8.35
N SER A 104 -3.74 13.39 7.87
CA SER A 104 -4.08 14.54 8.70
C SER A 104 -5.56 14.93 8.58
N PHE A 105 -6.22 15.15 9.71
CA PHE A 105 -7.61 15.61 9.77
C PHE A 105 -7.79 17.06 9.35
N ASP A 106 -6.76 17.91 9.47
CA ASP A 106 -6.76 19.29 8.99
C ASP A 106 -5.97 19.47 7.69
N GLY A 107 -5.40 18.39 7.16
CA GLY A 107 -4.59 18.38 5.94
C GLY A 107 -3.19 18.99 6.11
N ILE A 108 -2.79 19.31 7.33
CA ILE A 108 -1.50 19.92 7.65
C ILE A 108 -0.68 18.91 8.46
N GLY A 109 0.56 18.67 8.02
CA GLY A 109 1.56 17.87 8.76
C GLY A 109 2.31 18.70 9.80
N ASP A 110 3.36 18.13 10.39
CA ASP A 110 4.30 18.84 11.27
C ASP A 110 5.76 18.58 10.87
N ASP A 111 6.71 19.01 11.70
CA ASP A 111 8.14 18.89 11.39
C ASP A 111 8.61 17.43 11.31
N ASP A 112 7.97 16.51 12.05
CA ASP A 112 8.29 15.09 12.04
C ASP A 112 7.62 14.36 10.85
N PHE A 113 6.39 14.75 10.51
CA PHE A 113 5.60 14.21 9.41
C PHE A 113 5.03 15.31 8.49
N PRO A 114 5.89 15.97 7.68
CA PRO A 114 5.48 17.14 6.89
C PRO A 114 4.59 16.79 5.68
N ASN A 115 4.67 15.54 5.19
CA ASN A 115 3.97 15.07 4.01
C ASN A 115 2.66 14.35 4.35
N ALA A 116 1.87 14.92 5.26
CA ALA A 116 0.59 14.34 5.67
C ALA A 116 -0.49 14.53 4.60
N ILE A 117 -1.29 13.50 4.36
CA ILE A 117 -2.38 13.53 3.37
C ILE A 117 -3.71 13.83 4.07
N PRO A 118 -4.56 14.74 3.54
CA PRO A 118 -5.87 14.99 4.12
C PRO A 118 -6.73 13.72 4.17
N VAL A 119 -7.35 13.47 5.32
CA VAL A 119 -8.32 12.37 5.49
C VAL A 119 -9.58 12.66 4.66
N ASN A 120 -10.15 11.60 4.07
CA ASN A 120 -11.47 11.65 3.44
C ASN A 120 -12.43 10.63 4.07
N LYS A 121 -13.72 10.68 3.71
CA LYS A 121 -14.74 9.80 4.29
C LYS A 121 -14.42 8.30 4.10
N ALA A 122 -13.90 7.89 2.95
CA ALA A 122 -13.59 6.49 2.70
C ALA A 122 -12.48 5.97 3.63
N ILE A 123 -11.49 6.81 3.94
CA ILE A 123 -10.46 6.48 4.92
C ILE A 123 -11.05 6.40 6.34
N LEU A 124 -11.94 7.31 6.72
CA LEU A 124 -12.62 7.25 8.02
C LEU A 124 -13.47 5.98 8.16
N ASP A 125 -14.22 5.63 7.13
CA ASP A 125 -15.04 4.42 7.13
C ASP A 125 -14.16 3.16 7.20
N ALA A 126 -12.95 3.18 6.65
CA ALA A 126 -12.04 2.02 6.68
C ALA A 126 -11.34 1.83 8.04
N PHE A 127 -10.90 2.92 8.68
CA PHE A 127 -10.07 2.86 9.89
C PHE A 127 -10.84 3.14 11.19
N PHE A 128 -11.92 3.92 11.12
CA PHE A 128 -12.64 4.43 12.29
C PHE A 128 -14.13 4.03 12.29
N ALA A 129 -14.52 2.97 11.56
CA ALA A 129 -15.91 2.47 11.60
C ALA A 129 -16.36 2.09 13.02
N GLU A 130 -15.45 1.45 13.78
CA GLU A 130 -15.72 0.95 15.13
C GLU A 130 -14.92 1.70 16.21
N LEU A 131 -14.16 2.73 15.83
CA LEU A 131 -13.27 3.47 16.71
C LEU A 131 -13.62 4.96 16.72
N PRO A 132 -13.55 5.64 17.88
CA PRO A 132 -13.69 7.08 17.91
C PRO A 132 -12.56 7.75 17.13
N GLN A 133 -12.88 8.81 16.39
CA GLN A 133 -11.91 9.63 15.68
C GLN A 133 -11.13 10.48 16.69
N ALA A 134 -9.95 10.01 17.08
CA ALA A 134 -9.06 10.70 17.99
C ALA A 134 -7.64 10.76 17.40
N THR A 135 -6.84 11.73 17.86
CA THR A 135 -5.47 11.93 17.39
C THR A 135 -4.50 12.05 18.57
N PRO A 136 -3.29 11.46 18.49
CA PRO A 136 -2.84 10.59 17.41
C PRO A 136 -3.52 9.21 17.46
N THR A 137 -3.71 8.55 16.32
CA THR A 137 -4.11 7.14 16.24
C THR A 137 -3.25 6.43 15.20
N ASP A 138 -2.78 5.22 15.52
CA ASP A 138 -1.89 4.44 14.69
C ASP A 138 -2.48 3.07 14.40
N PHE A 139 -2.29 2.61 13.17
CA PHE A 139 -2.61 1.26 12.72
C PHE A 139 -1.37 0.63 12.11
N LEU A 140 -1.24 -0.68 12.28
CA LEU A 140 -0.24 -1.47 11.58
C LEU A 140 -0.92 -2.11 10.36
N VAL A 141 -0.38 -1.86 9.16
CA VAL A 141 -0.98 -2.29 7.89
C VAL A 141 0.01 -3.09 7.07
N ASN A 142 -0.41 -4.28 6.62
CA ASN A 142 0.34 -5.03 5.62
C ASN A 142 0.07 -4.46 4.23
N VAL A 143 1.12 -4.05 3.52
CA VAL A 143 1.00 -3.36 2.23
C VAL A 143 0.55 -4.26 1.07
N ASN A 144 0.69 -5.58 1.22
CA ASN A 144 0.31 -6.54 0.19
C ASN A 144 -1.09 -7.11 0.43
N THR A 145 -1.44 -7.40 1.69
CA THR A 145 -2.72 -8.04 2.06
C THR A 145 -3.77 -7.06 2.54
N LEU A 146 -3.38 -5.83 2.89
CA LEU A 146 -4.21 -4.79 3.51
C LEU A 146 -4.77 -5.20 4.89
N GLU A 147 -4.23 -6.26 5.50
CA GLU A 147 -4.49 -6.61 6.89
C GLU A 147 -4.13 -5.41 7.78
N THR A 148 -5.10 -4.96 8.57
CA THR A 148 -5.01 -3.74 9.36
C THR A 148 -5.31 -4.06 10.83
N LEU A 149 -4.37 -3.75 11.71
CA LEU A 149 -4.49 -3.98 13.15
C LEU A 149 -4.37 -2.66 13.92
N PRO A 150 -5.26 -2.38 14.90
CA PRO A 150 -5.13 -1.21 15.77
C PRO A 150 -3.82 -1.27 16.57
N LEU A 151 -3.02 -0.22 16.47
CA LEU A 151 -1.74 -0.12 17.19
C LEU A 151 -1.88 0.76 18.43
N SER A 152 -2.21 2.04 18.30
CA SER A 152 -2.34 2.95 19.44
C SER A 152 -3.36 4.06 19.21
N GLN A 153 -3.88 4.62 20.31
CA GLN A 153 -4.67 5.85 20.30
C GLN A 153 -4.25 6.71 21.50
N GLY A 154 -3.86 7.95 21.22
CA GLY A 154 -3.27 8.88 22.19
C GLY A 154 -1.73 8.85 22.19
N ALA A 155 -1.14 9.85 22.85
CA ALA A 155 0.31 9.94 22.96
C ALA A 155 0.87 8.85 23.87
N LEU A 156 1.96 8.22 23.43
CA LEU A 156 2.66 7.18 24.18
C LEU A 156 4.13 7.54 24.41
N SER A 157 4.71 6.98 25.47
CA SER A 157 6.15 7.01 25.67
C SER A 157 6.86 6.08 24.68
N TYR A 158 8.18 6.24 24.55
CA TYR A 158 9.01 5.39 23.72
C TYR A 158 8.84 3.90 24.08
N GLU A 159 8.95 3.57 25.37
CA GLU A 159 8.82 2.19 25.86
C GLU A 159 7.41 1.63 25.67
N SER A 160 6.38 2.45 25.96
CA SER A 160 4.98 2.02 25.80
C SER A 160 4.64 1.72 24.34
N PHE A 161 5.19 2.49 23.39
CA PHE A 161 4.96 2.25 21.97
C PHE A 161 5.72 1.02 21.46
N LEU A 162 6.98 0.80 21.90
CA LEU A 162 7.73 -0.42 21.58
C LEU A 162 7.03 -1.67 22.11
N GLN A 163 6.56 -1.63 23.36
CA GLN A 163 5.79 -2.73 23.94
C GLN A 163 4.55 -3.01 23.09
N ARG A 164 3.82 -1.96 22.68
CA ARG A 164 2.60 -2.13 21.89
C ARG A 164 2.88 -2.70 20.50
N LEU A 165 3.96 -2.28 19.84
CA LEU A 165 4.43 -2.87 18.58
C LEU A 165 4.76 -4.35 18.74
N ASP A 166 5.51 -4.72 19.78
CA ASP A 166 5.87 -6.09 20.07
C ASP A 166 4.64 -6.98 20.27
N GLU A 167 3.70 -6.55 21.12
CA GLU A 167 2.44 -7.26 21.38
C GLU A 167 1.66 -7.53 20.08
N VAL A 168 1.49 -6.51 19.24
CA VAL A 168 0.75 -6.64 17.98
C VAL A 168 1.47 -7.58 17.02
N PHE A 169 2.80 -7.53 16.92
CA PHE A 169 3.55 -8.47 16.10
C PHE A 169 3.51 -9.90 16.61
N VAL A 170 3.52 -10.11 17.93
CA VAL A 170 3.30 -11.44 18.53
C VAL A 170 1.91 -11.97 18.17
N ILE A 171 0.87 -11.13 18.22
CA ILE A 171 -0.48 -11.50 17.79
C ILE A 171 -0.49 -11.90 16.31
N ILE A 172 0.14 -11.12 15.44
CA ILE A 172 0.23 -11.43 14.00
C ILE A 172 0.94 -12.76 13.76
N ASP A 173 2.06 -13.02 14.44
CA ASP A 173 2.77 -14.29 14.34
C ASP A 173 1.87 -15.47 14.75
N ASN A 174 1.13 -15.34 15.86
CA ASN A 174 0.18 -16.35 16.31
C ASN A 174 -0.93 -16.59 15.27
N MET A 175 -1.57 -15.52 14.78
CA MET A 175 -2.62 -15.63 13.76
C MET A 175 -2.12 -16.26 12.45
N ARG A 176 -0.87 -15.98 12.04
CA ARG A 176 -0.23 -16.64 10.89
C ARG A 176 0.00 -18.13 11.13
N ASN A 177 0.40 -18.50 12.34
CA ASN A 177 0.62 -19.90 12.72
C ASN A 177 -0.69 -20.68 12.78
N GLU A 178 -1.80 -20.02 13.11
CA GLU A 178 -3.16 -20.57 13.08
C GLU A 178 -3.79 -20.57 11.67
N GLY A 179 -3.12 -19.98 10.68
CA GLY A 179 -3.62 -19.89 9.30
C GLY A 179 -4.71 -18.84 9.07
N ILE A 180 -4.92 -17.93 10.04
CA ILE A 180 -5.89 -16.83 9.96
C ILE A 180 -5.37 -15.73 9.04
N LEU A 181 -4.12 -15.30 9.25
CA LEU A 181 -3.45 -14.30 8.39
C LEU A 181 -2.52 -14.99 7.40
N LYS A 182 -2.39 -14.40 6.21
CA LYS A 182 -1.45 -14.91 5.21
C LYS A 182 -0.02 -14.48 5.56
N ARG A 183 0.96 -15.30 5.18
CA ARG A 183 2.39 -14.97 5.35
C ARG A 183 2.84 -13.90 4.38
#